data_AF-A0A958FDN9-F1
#
_entry.id   AF-A0A958FDN9-F1
#
_cell.length_a   1.000
_cell.length_b   1.000
_cell.length_c   1.000
_cell.angle_alpha   90.00
_cell.angle_beta   90.00
_cell.angle_gamma   90.00
#
_symmetry.space_group_name_H-M   'P 1'
#
loop_
_entity.id
_entity.type
_entity.pdbx_description
1 polymer ?
#
loop_
_entity_poly.entity_id
_entity_poly.type
_entity_poly.pdbx_seq_one_letter_code
_entity_poly.pdbx_strand_id
1 'polypeptide(L)' 'MATLPKTEINPRRILDVTRALLVQQGLTQLSIRMIARAVGCSVGSIYFHFKNKDELIHALIEEGFDKLVALQ' A
#
# COMPACT_ATOMS: atom_id res chain seq x y z
N MET A 1 17.47 2.79 14.65
CA MET A 1 16.32 2.55 13.74
C MET A 1 15.05 2.77 14.54
N ALA A 2 14.42 3.94 14.43
CA ALA A 2 13.24 4.27 15.23
C ALA A 2 11.99 3.65 14.59
N THR A 3 11.31 2.78 15.33
CA THR A 3 10.03 2.18 14.92
C THR A 3 8.94 3.22 15.15
N LEU A 4 8.26 3.66 14.09
CA LEU A 4 7.14 4.61 14.19
C LEU A 4 6.00 3.98 15.03
N PRO A 5 5.33 4.76 15.90
CA PRO A 5 4.24 4.26 16.73
C PRO A 5 3.09 3.69 15.87
N LYS A 6 2.38 2.68 16.41
CA LYS A 6 1.37 1.86 15.72
C LYS A 6 0.22 2.65 15.05
N THR A 7 0.06 3.94 15.36
CA THR A 7 -1.10 4.77 15.01
C THR A 7 -0.84 5.86 13.95
N GLU A 8 0.39 6.00 13.44
CA GLU A 8 0.81 7.18 12.65
C GLU A 8 1.02 6.95 11.13
N ILE A 9 0.74 5.75 10.62
CA ILE A 9 1.03 5.47 9.22
C ILE A 9 -0.06 6.00 8.31
N ASN A 10 0.31 6.94 7.46
CA ASN A 10 -0.59 7.46 6.45
C ASN A 10 -0.91 6.36 5.41
N PRO A 11 -2.18 5.99 5.20
CA PRO A 11 -2.57 4.99 4.20
C PRO A 11 -2.10 5.34 2.79
N ARG A 12 -1.97 6.64 2.44
CA ARG A 12 -1.40 7.06 1.16
C ARG A 12 0.02 6.56 0.96
N ARG A 13 0.86 6.59 2.01
CA ARG A 13 2.24 6.09 1.93
C ARG A 13 2.28 4.58 1.70
N ILE A 14 1.32 3.83 2.23
CA ILE A 14 1.17 2.40 1.95
C ILE A 14 0.84 2.19 0.47
N LEU A 15 -0.11 2.95 -0.07
CA LEU A 15 -0.50 2.89 -1.49
C LEU A 15 0.66 3.26 -2.42
N ASP A 16 1.37 4.36 -2.16
CA ASP A 16 2.50 4.82 -2.98
C ASP A 16 3.61 3.76 -3.08
N VAL A 17 4.01 3.19 -1.93
CA VAL A 17 5.04 2.14 -1.88
C VAL A 17 4.55 0.87 -2.56
N THR A 18 3.28 0.51 -2.36
CA THR A 18 2.70 -0.68 -3.01
C THR A 18 2.66 -0.52 -4.52
N ARG A 19 2.26 0.66 -5.02
CA ARG A 19 2.27 1.00 -6.46
C ARG A 19 3.68 0.83 -7.05
N ALA A 20 4.69 1.35 -6.37
CA ALA A 20 6.08 1.21 -6.81
C ALA A 20 6.53 -0.26 -6.87
N LEU A 21 6.22 -1.05 -5.84
CA LEU A 21 6.52 -2.48 -5.82
C LEU A 21 5.77 -3.26 -6.90
N LEU A 22 4.51 -2.91 -7.15
CA LEU A 22 3.68 -3.54 -8.17
C LEU A 22 4.28 -3.32 -9.57
N VAL A 23 4.71 -2.09 -9.88
CA VAL A 23 5.37 -1.76 -11.16
C VAL A 23 6.70 -2.50 -11.31
N GLN A 24 7.46 -2.65 -10.23
CA GLN A 24 8.80 -3.26 -10.27
C GLN A 24 8.78 -4.79 -10.31
N GLN A 25 7.84 -5.43 -9.60
CA GLN A 25 7.87 -6.88 -9.33
C GLN A 25 6.63 -7.63 -9.81
N GLY A 26 5.58 -6.92 -10.21
CA GLY A 26 4.30 -7.52 -10.56
C GLY A 26 3.48 -8.00 -9.35
N LEU A 27 2.21 -8.33 -9.61
CA LEU A 27 1.23 -8.65 -8.57
C LEU A 27 1.50 -9.98 -7.86
N THR A 28 2.04 -10.96 -8.58
CA THR A 28 2.28 -12.32 -8.07
C THR A 28 3.31 -12.33 -6.93
N GLN A 29 4.36 -11.51 -7.05
CA GLN A 29 5.42 -11.41 -6.05
C GLN A 29 5.02 -10.53 -4.86
N LEU A 30 3.93 -9.77 -4.98
CA LEU A 30 3.51 -8.80 -3.97
C LEU A 30 2.88 -9.49 -2.75
N SER A 31 3.40 -9.17 -1.56
CA SER A 31 2.86 -9.62 -0.27
C SER A 31 2.77 -8.48 0.75
N ILE A 32 1.84 -8.59 1.70
CA ILE A 32 1.68 -7.61 2.80
C ILE A 32 2.97 -7.44 3.61
N ARG A 33 3.71 -8.54 3.84
CA ARG A 33 4.98 -8.50 4.58
C ARG A 33 6.05 -7.72 3.83
N MET A 34 6.13 -7.87 2.51
CA MET A 34 7.06 -7.12 1.67
C MET A 34 6.71 -5.63 1.67
N ILE A 35 5.42 -5.31 1.52
CA ILE A 35 4.92 -3.93 1.58
C ILE A 35 5.27 -3.31 2.95
N ALA A 36 4.97 -4.00 4.06
CA ALA A 36 5.26 -3.50 5.41
C ALA A 36 6.76 -3.20 5.59
N ARG A 37 7.62 -4.10 5.10
CA ARG A 37 9.07 -3.88 5.13
C ARG A 37 9.48 -2.65 4.33
N ALA A 38 8.94 -2.48 3.13
CA ALA A 38 9.26 -1.35 2.25
C ALA A 38 8.72 -0.01 2.80
N VAL A 39 7.55 -0.02 3.43
CA VAL A 39 6.98 1.15 4.11
C VAL A 39 7.76 1.50 5.39
N GLY A 40 8.40 0.51 6.02
CA GLY A 40 9.10 0.66 7.30
C GLY A 40 8.17 0.48 8.50
N CYS A 41 7.21 -0.44 8.41
CA CYS A 41 6.17 -0.62 9.41
C CYS A 41 5.86 -2.07 9.79
N SER A 42 5.00 -2.23 10.78
CA SER A 42 4.47 -3.54 11.14
C SER A 42 3.38 -3.99 10.17
N VAL A 43 3.28 -5.30 9.97
CA VAL A 43 2.16 -5.91 9.20
C VAL A 43 0.81 -5.55 9.82
N GLY A 44 0.71 -5.48 11.16
CA GLY A 44 -0.52 -5.05 11.84
C GLY A 44 -0.93 -3.62 11.53
N SER A 45 0.03 -2.72 11.28
CA SER A 45 -0.25 -1.35 10.84
C SER A 45 -0.86 -1.30 9.45
N ILE A 46 -0.48 -2.21 8.55
CA ILE A 46 -1.17 -2.33 7.24
C ILE A 46 -2.58 -2.86 7.44
N TYR A 47 -2.74 -3.93 8.25
CA TYR A 47 -4.06 -4.53 8.50
C TYR A 47 -5.04 -3.60 9.22
N PHE A 48 -4.55 -2.57 9.91
CA PHE A 48 -5.38 -1.51 10.47
C PHE A 48 -6.09 -0.68 9.39
N HIS A 49 -5.46 -0.51 8.22
CA HIS A 49 -6.02 0.27 7.10
C HIS A 49 -6.65 -0.60 6.00
N PHE A 50 -6.12 -1.80 5.77
CA PHE A 50 -6.55 -2.71 4.70
C PHE A 50 -6.67 -4.12 5.24
N LYS A 51 -7.87 -4.71 5.23
CA LYS A 51 -8.17 -6.04 5.78
C LYS A 51 -7.37 -7.13 5.11
N ASN A 52 -7.02 -6.97 3.83
CA ASN A 52 -6.24 -7.94 3.05
C ASN A 52 -5.51 -7.28 1.86
N LYS A 53 -4.76 -8.09 1.12
CA LYS A 53 -4.03 -7.64 -0.08
C LYS A 53 -4.98 -7.13 -1.16
N ASP A 54 -6.13 -7.78 -1.34
CA ASP A 54 -7.06 -7.46 -2.43
C ASP A 54 -7.74 -6.11 -2.23
N GLU A 55 -8.08 -5.75 -0.99
CA GLU A 55 -8.62 -4.41 -0.64
C GLU A 55 -7.59 -3.31 -0.91
N LEU A 56 -6.31 -3.56 -0.58
CA LEU A 56 -5.22 -2.63 -0.88
C LEU A 56 -5.05 -2.45 -2.40
N ILE A 57 -5.12 -3.54 -3.16
CA ILE A 57 -5.04 -3.51 -4.62
C ILE A 57 -6.26 -2.81 -5.22
N HIS A 58 -7.47 -3.04 -4.70
CA HIS A 58 -8.67 -2.32 -5.13
C HIS A 58 -8.52 -0.81 -4.92
N ALA A 59 -8.05 -0.37 -3.75
CA ALA A 59 -7.81 1.05 -3.49
C ALA A 59 -6.82 1.67 -4.50
N LEU A 60 -5.80 0.94 -4.92
CA LEU A 60 -4.88 1.40 -5.97
C LEU A 60 -5.53 1.50 -7.36
N ILE A 61 -6.43 0.56 -7.67
CA ILE A 61 -7.17 0.53 -8.94
C ILE A 61 -8.14 1.72 -8.96
N GLU A 62 -8.92 1.93 -7.89
CA GLU A 62 -9.82 3.08 -7.73
C GLU A 62 -9.06 4.40 -7.88
N GLU A 63 -7.95 4.59 -7.15
CA GLU A 63 -7.12 5.80 -7.27
C GLU A 63 -6.56 5.98 -8.70
N GLY A 64 -6.26 4.88 -9.39
CA GLY A 64 -5.84 4.89 -10.78
C GLY A 64 -6.94 5.40 -11.72
N PHE A 65 -8.15 4.87 -11.57
CA PHE A 65 -9.31 5.31 -12.35
C PHE A 65 -9.70 6.76 -12.06
N ASP A 66 -9.71 7.17 -10.80
CA ASP A 66 -10.01 8.56 -10.40
C ASP A 66 -9.06 9.54 -11.09
N LYS A 67 -7.76 9.20 -11.15
CA LYS A 67 -6.76 10.02 -11.86
C LYS A 67 -6.99 10.06 -13.36
N LEU A 68 -7.41 8.96 -13.99
CA LEU A 68 -7.72 8.92 -15.41
C LEU A 68 -8.96 9.76 -15.75
N VAL A 69 -9.99 9.72 -14.90
CA VAL A 69 -11.22 10.50 -15.08
C VAL A 69 -10.97 11.99 -14.84
N ALA A 70 -10.12 12.35 -13.87
CA ALA A 70 -9.76 13.74 -13.59
C ALA A 70 -8.89 14.41 -14.67
N LEU A 71 -8.43 13.67 -15.67
CA LEU A 71 -7.67 14.16 -16.84
C LEU A 71 -8.57 14.54 -18.03
N GLN A 72 -9.90 14.54 -17.86
CA GLN A 72 -10.89 15.02 -18.83
C GLN A 72 -11.39 16.42 -18.49
#